data_AF-A0ABD0PGY9-F1
#
_entry.id   AF-A0ABD0PGY9-F1
#
_cell.length_a   1.000
_cell.length_b   1.000
_cell.length_c   1.000
_cell.angle_alpha   90.00
_cell.angle_beta   90.00
_cell.angle_gamma   90.00
#
_symmetry.space_group_name_H-M   'P 1'
#
loop_
_entity.id
_entity.type
_entity.pdbx_description
1 polymer ?
#
loop_
_entity_poly.entity_id
_entity_poly.type
_entity_poly.pdbx_seq_one_letter_code
_entity_poly.pdbx_strand_id
1 'polypeptide(L)'
;MLGGYADFLYQTGLVDELQKQHVQSQTDAGVKLIQEQKWVEAFEVFDSLLNGDLVPYPSYFQNVTGCTNYFNYMQCQEPPDQEYFSSFVTLPDVRRSIHVGNLTFHDGSDVEKHLLQDVMKSIKPWLGVLMDNYR
;
A
#
# COMPACT_ATOMS: atom_id res chain seq x y z
N MET A 1 5.62 -9.49 -4.58
CA MET A 1 5.34 -8.16 -4.01
C MET A 1 6.58 -7.58 -3.32
N LEU A 2 7.21 -8.30 -2.38
CA LEU A 2 8.19 -7.69 -1.46
C LEU A 2 9.67 -7.65 -1.88
N GLY A 3 10.12 -8.49 -2.83
CA GLY A 3 11.56 -8.72 -3.05
C GLY A 3 12.40 -7.55 -3.60
N GLY A 4 11.80 -6.42 -4.00
CA GLY A 4 12.53 -5.30 -4.62
C GLY A 4 12.67 -4.04 -3.76
N TYR A 5 12.00 -3.96 -2.61
CA TYR A 5 11.92 -2.71 -1.85
C TYR A 5 13.25 -2.26 -1.26
N ALA A 6 14.07 -3.17 -0.74
CA ALA A 6 15.34 -2.82 -0.12
C ALA A 6 16.29 -2.13 -1.11
N ASP A 7 16.45 -2.71 -2.30
CA ASP A 7 17.28 -2.13 -3.35
C ASP A 7 16.69 -0.81 -3.86
N PHE A 8 15.37 -0.75 -4.08
CA PHE A 8 14.71 0.48 -4.53
C PHE A 8 14.97 1.65 -3.57
N LEU A 9 14.65 1.48 -2.28
CA LEU A 9 14.79 2.53 -1.27
C LEU A 9 16.25 3.00 -1.14
N TYR A 10 17.21 2.07 -1.22
CA TYR A 10 18.63 2.41 -1.14
C TYR A 10 19.11 3.15 -2.39
N GLN A 11 18.75 2.66 -3.57
CA GLN A 11 19.19 3.25 -4.84
C GLN A 11 18.60 4.65 -5.07
N THR A 12 17.42 4.93 -4.51
CA THR A 12 16.82 6.27 -4.52
C THR A 12 17.35 7.18 -3.39
N GLY A 13 18.22 6.67 -2.51
CA GLY A 13 18.79 7.43 -1.40
C GLY A 13 17.81 7.71 -0.25
N LEU A 14 16.70 6.96 -0.17
CA LEU A 14 15.71 7.09 0.92
C LEU A 14 16.19 6.42 2.21
N VAL A 15 17.04 5.41 2.10
CA VAL A 15 17.60 4.69 3.24
C VAL A 15 19.11 4.51 3.10
N ASP A 16 19.80 4.45 4.23
CA ASP A 16 21.22 4.09 4.29
C ASP A 16 21.44 2.57 4.21
N GLU A 17 22.71 2.14 4.25
CA GLU A 17 23.08 0.72 4.16
C GLU A 17 22.54 -0.13 5.32
N LEU A 18 22.50 0.40 6.54
CA LEU A 18 22.02 -0.35 7.71
C LEU A 18 20.50 -0.49 7.66
N GLN A 19 19.82 0.58 7.25
CA GLN A 19 18.37 0.57 7.04
C GLN A 19 17.99 -0.35 5.88
N LYS A 20 18.76 -0.36 4.78
CA LYS A 20 18.60 -1.33 3.69
C LYS A 20 18.62 -2.77 4.19
N GLN A 21 19.58 -3.12 5.04
CA GLN A 21 19.68 -4.48 5.60
C GLN A 21 18.45 -4.84 6.43
N HIS A 22 17.89 -3.89 7.19
CA HIS A 22 16.63 -4.10 7.91
C HIS A 22 15.47 -4.34 6.95
N VAL A 23 15.31 -3.48 5.93
CA VAL A 23 14.26 -3.63 4.91
C VAL A 23 14.37 -4.99 4.22
N GLN A 24 15.57 -5.42 3.83
CA GLN A 24 15.80 -6.72 3.19
C GLN A 24 15.39 -7.88 4.10
N SER A 25 15.77 -7.82 5.38
CA SER A 25 15.38 -8.84 6.37
C SER A 25 13.85 -8.96 6.52
N GLN A 26 13.15 -7.82 6.58
CA GLN A 26 11.69 -7.81 6.65
C GLN A 26 11.05 -8.35 5.37
N THR A 27 11.51 -7.91 4.20
CA THR A 27 10.95 -8.38 2.93
C THR A 27 11.22 -9.86 2.69
N ASP A 28 12.39 -10.39 3.08
CA ASP A 28 12.69 -11.82 3.03
C ASP A 28 11.77 -12.63 3.96
N ALA A 29 11.52 -12.14 5.18
CA ALA A 29 10.57 -12.75 6.10
C ALA A 29 9.14 -12.74 5.52
N GLY A 30 8.71 -11.63 4.94
CA GLY A 30 7.42 -11.54 4.26
C GLY A 30 7.31 -12.49 3.05
N VAL A 31 8.36 -12.63 2.24
CA VAL A 31 8.40 -13.61 1.14
C VAL A 31 8.25 -15.04 1.67
N LYS A 32 8.90 -15.37 2.78
CA LYS A 32 8.74 -16.67 3.43
C LYS A 32 7.30 -16.91 3.90
N LEU A 33 6.66 -15.92 4.52
CA LEU A 33 5.25 -16.01 4.95
C LEU A 33 4.30 -16.22 3.76
N ILE A 34 4.54 -15.54 2.64
CA ILE A 34 3.82 -15.75 1.37
C ILE A 34 3.98 -17.20 0.88
N GLN A 35 5.20 -17.74 0.93
CA GLN A 35 5.46 -19.14 0.52
C GLN A 35 4.76 -20.14 1.44
N GLU A 36 4.64 -19.83 2.74
CA GLU A 36 3.90 -20.59 3.74
C GLU A 36 2.38 -20.35 3.70
N GLN A 37 1.89 -19.51 2.79
CA GLN A 37 0.47 -19.12 2.66
C GLN A 37 -0.10 -18.40 3.90
N LYS A 38 0.77 -17.80 4.71
CA LYS A 38 0.42 -16.96 5.87
C LYS A 38 0.16 -15.53 5.39
N TRP A 39 -0.99 -15.34 4.74
CA TRP A 39 -1.28 -14.12 3.97
C TRP A 39 -1.43 -12.88 4.84
N VAL A 40 -2.09 -13.00 5.99
CA VAL A 40 -2.32 -11.88 6.91
C VAL A 40 -1.00 -11.45 7.54
N GLU A 41 -0.21 -12.40 8.02
CA GLU A 41 1.10 -12.13 8.61
C GLU A 41 2.06 -11.53 7.59
N ALA A 42 2.00 -11.98 6.33
CA ALA A 42 2.75 -11.36 5.24
C ALA A 42 2.30 -9.91 4.97
N PHE A 43 1.00 -9.63 5.11
CA PHE A 43 0.47 -8.27 5.00
C PHE A 43 0.93 -7.40 6.16
N GLU A 44 0.92 -7.89 7.40
CA GLU A 44 1.39 -7.15 8.57
C GLU A 44 2.86 -6.72 8.45
N VAL A 45 3.70 -7.56 7.82
CA VAL A 45 5.09 -7.18 7.48
C VAL A 45 5.11 -6.04 6.47
N PHE A 46 4.28 -6.09 5.43
CA PHE A 46 4.19 -5.02 4.44
C PHE A 46 3.67 -3.71 5.06
N ASP A 47 2.62 -3.80 5.87
CA ASP A 47 1.98 -2.68 6.54
C ASP A 47 2.96 -1.95 7.48
N SER A 48 3.58 -2.70 8.39
CA SER A 48 4.56 -2.12 9.34
C SER A 48 5.80 -1.57 8.66
N LEU A 49 6.21 -2.10 7.51
CA LEU A 49 7.38 -1.65 6.77
C LEU A 49 7.11 -0.38 5.95
N LEU A 50 5.94 -0.28 5.30
CA LEU A 50 5.64 0.77 4.30
C LEU A 50 4.36 1.56 4.61
N ASN A 51 3.19 0.91 4.60
CA ASN A 51 1.90 1.60 4.63
C ASN A 51 1.60 2.27 5.98
N GLY A 52 1.57 1.49 7.06
CA GLY A 52 1.21 1.95 8.40
C GLY A 52 -0.30 2.21 8.58
N ASP A 53 -1.15 1.44 7.89
CA ASP A 53 -2.60 1.65 7.86
C ASP A 53 -3.33 0.93 9.01
N LEU A 54 -2.82 -0.22 9.47
CA LEU A 54 -3.51 -1.03 10.49
C LEU A 54 -3.16 -0.66 11.94
N VAL A 55 -1.99 -0.06 12.15
CA VAL A 55 -1.41 0.15 13.47
C VAL A 55 -1.34 1.65 13.81
N PRO A 56 -1.49 2.04 15.08
CA PRO A 56 -1.55 3.46 15.47
C PRO A 56 -0.18 4.15 15.48
N TYR A 57 0.85 3.53 14.90
CA TYR A 57 2.22 4.02 14.88
C TYR A 57 2.76 4.10 13.45
N PRO A 58 3.68 5.04 13.15
CA PRO A 58 4.26 5.17 11.83
C PRO A 58 4.95 3.90 11.33
N SER A 59 4.89 3.66 10.02
CA SER A 59 5.64 2.60 9.37
C SER A 59 7.15 2.83 9.50
N TYR A 60 7.94 1.78 9.27
CA TYR A 60 9.40 1.90 9.24
C TYR A 60 9.85 2.94 8.21
N PHE A 61 9.27 2.95 7.01
CA PHE A 61 9.52 3.97 5.98
C PHE A 61 9.35 5.38 6.53
N GLN A 62 8.21 5.68 7.16
CA GLN A 62 7.97 7.01 7.72
C GLN A 62 8.96 7.34 8.83
N ASN A 63 9.31 6.38 9.68
CA ASN A 63 10.26 6.60 10.77
C ASN A 63 11.68 6.93 10.28
N VAL A 64 12.16 6.27 9.21
CA VAL A 64 13.53 6.47 8.72
C VAL A 64 13.67 7.62 7.73
N THR A 65 12.61 7.94 6.99
CA THR A 65 12.64 9.01 5.98
C THR A 65 12.06 10.34 6.48
N GLY A 66 11.16 10.29 7.47
CA GLY A 66 10.31 11.42 7.85
C GLY A 66 9.18 11.72 6.84
N CYS A 67 9.03 10.91 5.79
CA CYS A 67 8.05 11.10 4.73
C CYS A 67 6.80 10.26 4.94
N THR A 68 5.65 10.81 4.57
CA THR A 68 4.34 10.12 4.67
C THR A 68 3.88 9.59 3.31
N ASN A 69 4.44 10.09 2.21
CA ASN A 69 4.05 9.70 0.87
C ASN A 69 4.96 8.59 0.32
N TYR A 70 4.52 7.34 0.49
CA TYR A 70 5.21 6.18 -0.08
C TYR A 70 4.82 5.90 -1.54
N PHE A 71 3.83 6.61 -2.09
CA PHE A 71 3.41 6.49 -3.50
C PHE A 71 4.35 7.22 -4.45
N ASN A 72 4.94 8.32 -4.01
CA ASN A 72 5.83 9.14 -4.83
C ASN A 72 7.07 9.57 -4.03
N TYR A 73 8.16 8.82 -4.20
CA TYR A 73 9.44 9.09 -3.53
C TYR A 73 10.06 10.46 -3.84
N MET A 74 9.60 11.16 -4.87
CA MET A 74 10.04 12.53 -5.19
C MET A 74 9.32 13.60 -4.35
N GLN A 75 8.25 13.22 -3.64
CA GLN A 75 7.43 14.10 -2.81
C GLN A 75 7.29 13.49 -1.41
N CYS A 76 7.85 14.14 -0.39
CA CYS A 76 7.87 13.57 0.96
C CYS A 76 6.48 13.49 1.63
N GLN A 77 5.55 14.36 1.22
CA GLN A 77 4.17 14.41 1.70
C GLN A 77 3.22 14.34 0.52
N GLU A 78 2.01 13.83 0.75
CA GLU A 78 0.98 13.83 -0.28
C GLU A 78 0.53 15.28 -0.53
N PRO A 79 0.37 15.67 -1.81
CA PRO A 79 -0.09 17.01 -2.12
C PRO A 79 -1.55 17.16 -1.64
N PRO A 80 -1.95 18.34 -1.11
CA PRO A 80 -3.29 18.53 -0.58
C PRO A 80 -4.43 18.29 -1.58
N ASP A 81 -4.12 18.29 -2.88
CA ASP A 81 -5.09 18.10 -3.95
C ASP A 81 -5.61 16.66 -4.06
N GLN A 82 -4.91 15.67 -3.50
CA GLN A 82 -5.40 14.29 -3.44
C GLN A 82 -6.69 14.15 -2.61
N GLU A 83 -6.92 15.08 -1.67
CA GLU A 83 -8.10 15.10 -0.80
C GLU A 83 -9.30 15.86 -1.39
N TYR A 84 -9.10 16.59 -2.50
CA TYR A 84 -10.14 17.47 -3.05
C TYR A 84 -11.34 16.70 -3.60
N PHE A 85 -11.13 15.50 -4.14
CA PHE A 85 -12.21 14.69 -4.69
C PHE A 85 -13.24 14.29 -3.62
N SER A 86 -12.75 13.78 -2.48
CA SER A 86 -13.60 13.36 -1.36
C SER A 86 -14.43 14.55 -0.83
N SER A 87 -13.81 15.72 -0.70
CA SER A 87 -14.49 16.95 -0.30
C SER A 87 -15.51 17.44 -1.33
N PHE A 88 -15.19 17.35 -2.62
CA PHE A 88 -16.07 17.78 -3.71
C PHE A 88 -17.30 16.87 -3.84
N VAL A 89 -17.12 15.54 -3.86
CA VAL A 89 -18.20 14.58 -4.07
C VAL A 89 -19.20 14.55 -2.90
N THR A 90 -18.80 15.08 -1.74
CA THR A 90 -19.66 15.20 -0.55
C THR A 90 -20.47 16.50 -0.50
N LEU A 91 -20.25 17.45 -1.42
CA LEU A 91 -21.04 18.69 -1.49
C LEU A 91 -22.53 18.41 -1.77
N PRO A 92 -23.47 19.14 -1.12
CA PRO A 92 -24.91 18.87 -1.27
C PRO A 92 -25.43 18.89 -2.71
N ASP A 93 -24.97 19.84 -3.53
CA ASP A 93 -25.42 19.96 -4.91
C ASP A 93 -24.83 18.87 -5.82
N VAL A 94 -23.58 18.45 -5.58
CA VAL A 94 -22.94 17.35 -6.29
C VAL A 94 -23.67 16.05 -5.98
N ARG A 95 -23.87 15.73 -4.68
CA ARG A 95 -24.60 14.54 -4.22
C ARG A 95 -26.00 14.45 -4.82
N ARG A 96 -26.72 15.59 -4.89
CA ARG A 96 -28.05 15.67 -5.50
C ARG A 96 -27.99 15.36 -7.00
N SER A 97 -26.98 15.88 -7.69
CA SER A 97 -26.78 15.71 -9.13
C SER A 97 -26.38 14.29 -9.53
N ILE A 98 -25.66 13.56 -8.66
CA ILE A 98 -25.27 12.16 -8.89
C ILE A 98 -26.22 11.14 -8.23
N HIS A 99 -27.33 11.60 -7.64
CA HIS A 99 -28.41 10.78 -7.11
C HIS A 99 -28.02 9.73 -6.03
N VAL A 100 -27.03 10.06 -5.17
CA VAL A 100 -26.55 9.14 -4.11
C VAL A 100 -27.39 9.15 -2.82
N GLY A 101 -28.42 9.99 -2.73
CA GLY A 101 -29.31 10.06 -1.58
C GLY A 101 -28.58 10.39 -0.28
N ASN A 102 -28.83 9.60 0.78
CA ASN A 102 -28.24 9.77 2.11
C ASN A 102 -27.03 8.86 2.38
N LEU A 103 -26.44 8.26 1.34
CA LEU A 103 -25.29 7.37 1.51
C LEU A 103 -24.03 8.14 1.90
N THR A 104 -23.28 7.63 2.87
CA THR A 104 -21.97 8.15 3.27
C THR A 104 -20.93 7.83 2.21
N PHE A 105 -20.05 8.78 1.91
CA PHE A 105 -18.85 8.51 1.12
C PHE A 105 -17.76 7.98 2.07
N HIS A 106 -17.33 6.74 1.87
CA HIS A 106 -16.36 6.05 2.73
C HIS A 106 -14.95 6.09 2.10
N ASP A 107 -13.92 6.04 2.94
CA ASP A 107 -12.49 6.03 2.54
C ASP A 107 -11.99 4.66 2.06
N GLY A 108 -12.77 3.60 2.25
CA GLY A 108 -12.43 2.24 1.83
C GLY A 108 -11.65 1.41 2.86
N SER A 109 -11.29 1.97 4.01
CA SER A 109 -10.51 1.28 5.07
C SER A 109 -11.17 0.00 5.58
N ASP A 110 -12.51 -0.04 5.64
CA ASP A 110 -13.23 -1.25 6.02
C ASP A 110 -13.11 -2.35 4.96
N VAL A 111 -13.09 -2.00 3.67
CA VAL A 111 -12.91 -2.97 2.58
C VAL A 111 -11.51 -3.58 2.63
N GLU A 112 -10.49 -2.76 2.87
CA GLU A 112 -9.11 -3.22 3.03
C GLU A 112 -8.97 -4.25 4.14
N LYS A 113 -9.54 -4.00 5.32
CA LYS A 113 -9.50 -4.93 6.47
C LYS A 113 -10.13 -6.29 6.15
N HIS A 114 -11.13 -6.34 5.28
CA HIS A 114 -11.74 -7.59 4.84
C HIS A 114 -10.91 -8.32 3.76
N LEU A 115 -9.98 -7.63 3.10
CA LEU A 115 -9.15 -8.15 2.01
C LEU A 115 -7.71 -8.46 2.40
N LEU A 116 -7.35 -8.37 3.69
CA LEU A 116 -5.97 -8.64 4.16
C LEU A 116 -5.46 -10.02 3.73
N GLN A 117 -6.35 -11.02 3.65
CA GLN A 117 -5.99 -12.35 3.19
C GLN A 117 -5.69 -12.44 1.69
N ASP A 118 -5.98 -11.42 0.91
CA ASP A 118 -5.91 -11.46 -0.55
C ASP A 118 -4.76 -10.62 -1.12
N VAL A 119 -4.40 -9.51 -0.47
CA VAL A 119 -3.36 -8.56 -0.95
C VAL A 119 -2.04 -9.28 -1.30
N MET A 120 -1.58 -10.18 -0.43
CA MET A 120 -0.27 -10.82 -0.60
C MET A 120 -0.28 -12.00 -1.59
N LYS A 121 -1.44 -12.42 -2.10
CA LYS A 121 -1.56 -13.53 -3.05
C LYS A 121 -1.14 -13.07 -4.45
N SER A 122 -0.39 -13.92 -5.14
CA SER A 122 0.07 -13.62 -6.51
C SER A 122 -0.99 -13.91 -7.56
N ILE A 123 -1.32 -12.90 -8.37
CA ILE A 123 -2.15 -13.06 -9.58
C ILE A 123 -1.35 -13.44 -10.84
N LYS A 124 -0.01 -13.54 -10.74
CA LYS A 124 0.86 -13.88 -11.90
C LYS A 124 0.40 -15.11 -12.68
N PRO A 125 -0.12 -16.19 -12.07
CA PRO A 125 -0.62 -17.34 -12.83
C PRO A 125 -1.76 -16.99 -13.79
N TRP A 126 -2.65 -16.07 -13.40
CA TRP A 126 -3.76 -15.64 -14.25
C TRP A 126 -3.27 -14.78 -15.43
N LEU A 127 -2.24 -13.96 -15.20
CA LEU A 127 -1.59 -13.23 -16.29
C LEU A 127 -1.03 -14.19 -17.35
N GLY A 128 -0.40 -15.29 -16.94
CA GLY A 128 0.07 -16.32 -17.87
C GLY A 128 -1.04 -16.85 -18.77
N VAL A 129 -2.20 -17.20 -18.18
CA VAL A 129 -3.38 -17.65 -18.94
C VAL A 129 -3.85 -16.58 -19.94
N LEU A 130 -3.91 -15.32 -19.53
CA LEU A 130 -4.33 -14.23 -20.42
C LEU A 130 -3.35 -14.03 -21.57
N MET A 131 -2.03 -14.09 -21.30
CA MET A 131 -0.99 -13.93 -22.31
C MET A 131 -1.00 -15.07 -23.34
N ASP A 132 -1.24 -16.31 -22.91
CA ASP A 132 -1.33 -17.47 -23.81
C ASP A 132 -2.55 -17.41 -24.74
N ASN A 133 -3.54 -16.55 -24.43
CA ASN A 133 -4.78 -16.40 -25.18
C ASN A 133 -4.94 -15.00 -25.81
N TYR A 134 -3.90 -14.17 -25.73
CA TYR A 134 -3.88 -12.83 -26.32
C TYR A 134 -3.69 -12.92 -27.84
N ARG A 135 -4.51 -12.20 -28.61
CA ARG A 135 -4.46 -12.12 -30.08
C ARG A 135 -3.97 -10.76 -30.54
#